data_AF-A0A7V8XGH9-F1
#
_entry.id   AF-A0A7V8XGH9-F1
#
_cell.length_a   1.000
_cell.length_b   1.000
_cell.length_c   1.000
_cell.angle_alpha   90.00
_cell.angle_beta   90.00
_cell.angle_gamma   90.00
#
_symmetry.space_group_name_H-M   'P 1'
#
loop_
_entity.id
_entity.type
_entity.pdbx_description
1 polymer ?
#
loop_
_entity_poly.entity_id
_entity_poly.type
_entity_poly.pdbx_seq_one_letter_code
_entity_poly.pdbx_strand_id
1 'polypeptide(L)'
;VMTAAAFIVWKDNKIEAAAVEAGLGGRHDATNVLDGVRVVVLTNVSLEHTEVLGSTREAIAGEKLAVVRSGCTVVLGEPEWEEAALAAGAGRVIVETGPATAVAVAAAEAFLGHEVDAGRLDGVTLPGRLEHRPGEIRDGAHTPDGVRWLLDHLPAGDYTVLASILEDKDVDGMLERLATVGTRFVATRSSHPRALAADDLAERAAAWFARVERDDEPRAALDRAHALGEPVLVTGSLYLLGDLDAERASP
;
A
#
# COMPACT_ATOMS: atom_id res chain seq x y z
N VAL A 1 0.96 -14.01 -16.44
CA VAL A 1 0.23 -13.58 -17.66
C VAL A 1 0.14 -12.06 -17.75
N MET A 2 -0.35 -11.36 -16.72
CA MET A 2 -0.51 -9.90 -16.73
C MET A 2 0.77 -9.12 -17.07
N THR A 3 1.90 -9.44 -16.44
CA THR A 3 3.19 -8.78 -16.71
C THR A 3 3.61 -8.87 -18.18
N ALA A 4 3.51 -10.06 -18.78
CA ALA A 4 3.84 -10.26 -20.18
C ALA A 4 2.89 -9.50 -21.11
N ALA A 5 1.59 -9.48 -20.79
CA ALA A 5 0.61 -8.70 -21.55
C ALA A 5 0.91 -7.20 -21.50
N ALA A 6 1.26 -6.66 -20.33
CA ALA A 6 1.67 -5.27 -20.18
C ALA A 6 2.89 -4.94 -21.05
N PHE A 7 3.92 -5.80 -21.06
CA PHE A 7 5.12 -5.59 -21.88
C PHE A 7 4.82 -5.62 -23.39
N ILE A 8 3.91 -6.49 -23.85
CA ILE A 8 3.46 -6.50 -25.25
C ILE A 8 2.77 -5.18 -25.60
N VAL A 9 1.83 -4.73 -24.76
CA VAL A 9 1.14 -3.45 -24.96
C VAL A 9 2.13 -2.29 -25.02
N TRP A 10 3.12 -2.25 -24.14
CA TRP A 10 4.14 -1.19 -24.13
C TRP A 10 5.00 -1.19 -25.39
N LYS A 11 5.40 -2.39 -25.84
CA LYS A 11 6.14 -2.56 -27.10
C LYS A 11 5.31 -2.04 -28.28
N ASP A 12 4.05 -2.43 -28.36
CA ASP A 12 3.17 -2.05 -29.47
C ASP A 12 2.86 -0.54 -29.49
N ASN A 13 2.82 0.08 -28.31
CA ASN A 13 2.63 1.53 -28.15
C ASN A 13 3.95 2.33 -28.14
N LYS A 14 5.09 1.68 -28.35
CA LYS A 14 6.43 2.33 -28.39
C LYS A 14 6.73 3.15 -27.13
N ILE A 15 6.42 2.61 -25.97
CA ILE A 15 6.73 3.25 -24.68
C ILE A 15 8.25 3.38 -24.52
N GLU A 16 8.73 4.59 -24.25
CA GLU A 16 10.16 4.92 -24.13
C GLU A 16 10.67 4.81 -22.68
N ALA A 17 9.77 4.87 -21.70
CA ALA A 17 10.05 4.75 -20.29
C ALA A 17 8.87 4.10 -19.56
N ALA A 18 9.16 3.18 -18.65
CA ALA A 18 8.14 2.51 -17.83
C ALA A 18 8.60 2.46 -16.37
N ALA A 19 7.68 2.78 -15.45
CA ALA A 19 7.79 2.39 -14.05
C ALA A 19 7.12 1.02 -13.89
N VAL A 20 7.83 0.08 -13.27
CA VAL A 20 7.38 -1.31 -13.14
C VAL A 20 7.43 -1.70 -11.68
N GLU A 21 6.27 -1.88 -11.07
CA GLU A 21 6.13 -2.33 -9.69
C GLU A 21 6.23 -3.86 -9.64
N ALA A 22 7.06 -4.38 -8.74
CA ALA A 22 7.10 -5.81 -8.44
C ALA A 22 5.82 -6.21 -7.71
N GLY A 23 5.20 -7.33 -8.09
CA GLY A 23 3.99 -7.82 -7.43
C GLY A 23 4.28 -8.39 -6.04
N LEU A 24 5.33 -9.22 -5.91
CA LEU A 24 5.75 -9.78 -4.62
C LEU A 24 7.25 -10.04 -4.59
N GLY A 25 7.93 -9.54 -3.55
CA GLY A 25 9.37 -9.74 -3.39
C GLY A 25 10.16 -9.06 -4.50
N GLY A 26 11.04 -9.82 -5.16
CA GLY A 26 11.81 -9.31 -6.30
C GLY A 26 12.46 -10.42 -7.11
N ARG A 27 13.21 -11.33 -6.47
CA ARG A 27 13.98 -12.39 -7.16
C ARG A 27 13.13 -13.22 -8.11
N HIS A 28 11.96 -13.63 -7.65
CA HIS A 28 11.03 -14.50 -8.37
C HIS A 28 9.81 -13.78 -8.93
N ASP A 29 9.79 -12.44 -8.85
CA ASP A 29 8.71 -11.67 -9.41
C ASP A 29 8.74 -11.72 -10.94
N ALA A 30 7.55 -11.78 -11.57
CA ALA A 30 7.43 -11.86 -13.03
C ALA A 30 8.04 -10.65 -13.75
N THR A 31 8.18 -9.51 -13.07
CA THR A 31 8.81 -8.30 -13.61
C THR A 31 10.33 -8.37 -13.64
N ASN A 32 10.95 -9.27 -12.87
CA ASN A 32 12.40 -9.43 -12.79
C ASN A 32 13.03 -10.10 -14.04
N VAL A 33 12.28 -10.16 -15.14
CA VAL A 33 12.78 -10.56 -16.48
C VAL A 33 13.29 -9.37 -17.29
N LEU A 34 13.12 -8.15 -16.79
CA LEU A 34 13.56 -6.94 -17.49
C LEU A 34 15.09 -6.83 -17.47
N ASP A 35 15.65 -6.66 -18.67
CA ASP A 35 17.04 -6.30 -18.90
C ASP A 35 17.17 -4.77 -19.03
N GLY A 36 18.38 -4.23 -18.78
CA GLY A 36 18.66 -2.81 -18.99
C GLY A 36 17.97 -1.86 -18.00
N VAL A 37 17.54 -2.37 -16.83
CA VAL A 37 16.98 -1.55 -15.75
C VAL A 37 18.03 -0.53 -15.29
N ARG A 38 17.73 0.76 -15.51
CA ARG A 38 18.65 1.88 -15.19
C ARG A 38 18.57 2.32 -13.74
N VAL A 39 17.36 2.24 -13.17
CA VAL A 39 17.05 2.65 -11.80
C VAL A 39 16.20 1.58 -11.14
N VAL A 40 16.60 1.15 -9.94
CA VAL A 40 15.80 0.31 -9.05
C VAL A 40 15.42 1.15 -7.84
N VAL A 41 14.18 1.01 -7.38
CA VAL A 41 13.67 1.76 -6.22
C VAL A 41 13.24 0.76 -5.15
N LEU A 42 13.73 0.93 -3.93
CA LEU A 42 13.25 0.23 -2.74
C LEU A 42 12.71 1.28 -1.76
N THR A 43 11.38 1.37 -1.67
CA THR A 43 10.71 2.40 -0.85
C THR A 43 10.86 2.15 0.63
N ASN A 44 10.53 0.95 1.09
CA ASN A 44 10.53 0.56 2.48
C ASN A 44 10.56 -0.97 2.63
N VAL A 45 10.85 -1.45 3.85
CA VAL A 45 10.88 -2.88 4.19
C VAL A 45 10.12 -3.14 5.48
N SER A 46 8.91 -3.67 5.34
CA SER A 46 8.03 -4.15 6.40
C SER A 46 8.08 -5.69 6.51
N LEU A 47 7.69 -6.22 7.68
CA LEU A 47 7.49 -7.67 7.88
C LEU A 47 6.17 -8.11 7.25
N GLU A 48 6.17 -8.23 5.92
CA GLU A 48 5.02 -8.69 5.14
C GLU A 48 5.37 -9.91 4.30
N HIS A 49 4.38 -10.79 4.11
CA HIS A 49 4.54 -12.05 3.38
C HIS A 49 5.71 -12.88 3.91
N THR A 50 5.84 -12.95 5.24
CA THR A 50 6.98 -13.58 5.93
C THR A 50 7.13 -15.07 5.63
N GLU A 51 6.04 -15.74 5.26
CA GLU A 51 6.04 -17.13 4.77
C GLU A 51 6.77 -17.31 3.43
N VAL A 52 6.86 -16.25 2.62
CA VAL A 52 7.43 -16.28 1.26
C VAL A 52 8.76 -15.53 1.21
N LEU A 53 8.83 -14.35 1.84
CA LEU A 53 9.98 -13.44 1.74
C LEU A 53 10.99 -13.60 2.88
N GLY A 54 10.63 -14.35 3.93
CA GLY A 54 11.44 -14.56 5.12
C GLY A 54 10.94 -13.81 6.35
N SER A 55 11.43 -14.22 7.51
CA SER A 55 10.94 -13.74 8.81
C SER A 55 11.68 -12.53 9.38
N THR A 56 12.62 -11.94 8.63
CA THR A 56 13.40 -10.78 9.07
C THR A 56 13.42 -9.71 7.98
N ARG A 57 13.62 -8.45 8.36
CA ARG A 57 13.68 -7.33 7.41
C ARG A 57 14.86 -7.51 6.45
N GLU A 58 15.98 -8.04 6.91
CA GLU A 58 17.16 -8.32 6.08
C GLU A 58 16.87 -9.35 5.00
N ALA A 59 16.15 -10.43 5.34
CA ALA A 59 15.74 -11.44 4.36
C ALA A 59 14.82 -10.84 3.29
N ILE A 60 13.84 -10.04 3.72
CA ILE A 60 12.88 -9.38 2.83
C ILE A 60 13.58 -8.34 1.94
N ALA A 61 14.49 -7.54 2.50
CA ALA A 61 15.29 -6.58 1.75
C ALA A 61 16.16 -7.28 0.70
N GLY A 62 16.81 -8.40 1.06
CA GLY A 62 17.61 -9.19 0.13
C GLY A 62 16.78 -9.81 -1.01
N GLU A 63 15.53 -10.19 -0.74
CA GLU A 63 14.60 -10.70 -1.75
C GLU A 63 14.12 -9.59 -2.70
N LYS A 64 13.85 -8.40 -2.18
CA LYS A 64 13.47 -7.21 -2.97
C LYS A 64 14.64 -6.69 -3.80
N LEU A 65 15.84 -6.59 -3.22
CA LEU A 65 17.04 -6.11 -3.91
C LEU A 65 17.62 -7.09 -4.94
N ALA A 66 17.09 -8.31 -5.03
CA ALA A 66 17.48 -9.26 -6.06
C ALA A 66 17.14 -8.80 -7.50
N VAL A 67 16.35 -7.73 -7.66
CA VAL A 67 16.10 -7.10 -8.96
C VAL A 67 17.23 -6.17 -9.43
N VAL A 68 18.19 -5.83 -8.56
CA VAL A 68 19.31 -4.95 -8.90
C VAL A 68 20.11 -5.52 -10.07
N ARG A 69 20.44 -4.64 -11.03
CA ARG A 69 21.27 -4.96 -12.19
C ARG A 69 22.63 -4.30 -12.01
N SER A 70 23.68 -4.99 -12.45
CA SER A 70 25.05 -4.49 -12.32
C SER A 70 25.18 -3.08 -12.91
N GLY A 71 25.65 -2.13 -12.10
CA GLY A 71 25.89 -0.75 -12.52
C GLY A 71 24.65 0.16 -12.56
N CYS A 72 23.45 -0.34 -12.20
CA CYS A 72 22.27 0.51 -12.12
C CYS A 72 22.35 1.49 -10.92
N THR A 73 21.57 2.55 -10.96
CA THR A 73 21.33 3.36 -9.75
C THR A 73 20.26 2.68 -8.89
N VAL A 74 20.47 2.61 -7.59
CA VAL A 74 19.45 2.21 -6.62
C VAL A 74 19.03 3.43 -5.81
N VAL A 75 17.73 3.67 -5.70
CA VAL A 75 17.15 4.69 -4.82
C VAL A 75 16.48 3.99 -3.65
N LEU A 76 16.88 4.34 -2.43
CA LEU A 76 16.43 3.75 -1.18
C LEU A 76 15.63 4.77 -0.37
N GLY A 77 14.48 4.35 0.16
CA GLY A 77 13.74 5.11 1.17
C GLY A 77 14.22 4.89 2.60
N GLU A 78 15.01 3.85 2.83
CA GLU A 78 15.57 3.51 4.15
C GLU A 78 17.11 3.37 4.04
N PRO A 79 17.90 4.12 4.84
CA PRO A 79 19.36 4.19 4.70
C PRO A 79 20.07 2.87 5.01
N GLU A 80 19.49 2.05 5.89
CA GLU A 80 20.08 0.78 6.34
C GLU A 80 20.29 -0.27 5.23
N TRP A 81 19.65 -0.11 4.07
CA TRP A 81 19.80 -1.02 2.94
C TRP A 81 20.91 -0.63 1.96
N GLU A 82 21.69 0.41 2.24
CA GLU A 82 22.76 0.88 1.35
C GLU A 82 23.81 -0.21 1.09
N GLU A 83 24.31 -0.86 2.14
CA GLU A 83 25.29 -1.95 2.00
C GLU A 83 24.72 -3.13 1.21
N ALA A 84 23.44 -3.47 1.44
CA ALA A 84 22.76 -4.55 0.73
C ALA A 84 22.58 -4.23 -0.76
N ALA A 85 22.26 -2.97 -1.10
CA ALA A 85 22.13 -2.53 -2.48
C ALA A 85 23.47 -2.60 -3.22
N LEU A 86 24.56 -2.16 -2.58
CA LEU A 86 25.92 -2.27 -3.13
C LEU A 86 26.32 -3.74 -3.33
N ALA A 87 26.06 -4.59 -2.34
CA ALA A 87 26.32 -6.03 -2.44
C ALA A 87 25.51 -6.71 -3.56
N ALA A 88 24.31 -6.20 -3.87
CA ALA A 88 23.48 -6.67 -4.97
C ALA A 88 23.95 -6.18 -6.36
N GLY A 89 24.96 -5.31 -6.43
CA GLY A 89 25.58 -4.85 -7.68
C GLY A 89 25.22 -3.44 -8.12
N ALA A 90 24.64 -2.62 -7.23
CA ALA A 90 24.38 -1.21 -7.52
C ALA A 90 25.68 -0.47 -7.88
N GLY A 91 25.66 0.31 -8.96
CA GLY A 91 26.77 1.18 -9.33
C GLY A 91 26.75 2.53 -8.60
N ARG A 92 25.56 2.96 -8.20
CA ARG A 92 25.31 4.18 -7.43
C ARG A 92 24.11 3.94 -6.51
N VAL A 93 24.19 4.44 -5.29
CA VAL A 93 23.06 4.45 -4.35
C VAL A 93 22.68 5.89 -4.03
N ILE A 94 21.38 6.17 -4.00
CA ILE A 94 20.78 7.43 -3.55
C ILE A 94 19.85 7.06 -2.40
N VAL A 95 19.96 7.78 -1.29
CA VAL A 95 19.09 7.58 -0.12
C VAL A 95 18.23 8.81 0.05
N GLU A 96 16.91 8.63 0.09
CA GLU A 96 15.92 9.69 0.28
C GLU A 96 14.91 9.25 1.34
N THR A 97 15.04 9.77 2.56
CA THR A 97 14.22 9.35 3.71
C THR A 97 12.92 10.14 3.87
N GLY A 98 12.59 10.99 2.90
CA GLY A 98 11.36 11.76 2.85
C GLY A 98 10.13 10.92 2.50
N PRO A 99 9.00 11.58 2.18
CA PRO A 99 7.80 10.88 1.73
C PRO A 99 8.05 10.11 0.43
N ALA A 100 7.16 9.17 0.09
CA ALA A 100 7.28 8.37 -1.14
C ALA A 100 7.40 9.23 -2.42
N THR A 101 6.84 10.44 -2.42
CA THR A 101 7.00 11.43 -3.50
C THR A 101 8.43 11.92 -3.65
N ALA A 102 9.18 12.12 -2.57
CA ALA A 102 10.59 12.49 -2.62
C ALA A 102 11.44 11.34 -3.20
N VAL A 103 11.19 10.11 -2.76
CA VAL A 103 11.83 8.91 -3.33
C VAL A 103 11.54 8.79 -4.83
N ALA A 104 10.30 9.06 -5.24
CA ALA A 104 9.90 9.05 -6.65
C ALA A 104 10.59 10.15 -7.48
N VAL A 105 10.75 11.37 -6.92
CA VAL A 105 11.51 12.46 -7.55
C VAL A 105 12.96 12.04 -7.74
N ALA A 106 13.63 11.54 -6.69
CA ALA A 106 15.01 11.08 -6.77
C ALA A 106 15.19 9.95 -7.81
N ALA A 107 14.24 9.02 -7.90
CA ALA A 107 14.24 7.96 -8.91
C ALA A 107 14.05 8.50 -10.33
N ALA A 108 13.15 9.46 -10.53
CA ALA A 108 12.91 10.09 -11.81
C ALA A 108 14.14 10.89 -12.30
N GLU A 109 14.76 11.68 -11.42
CA GLU A 109 15.98 12.43 -11.72
C GLU A 109 17.15 11.51 -12.04
N ALA A 110 17.29 10.41 -11.28
CA ALA A 110 18.30 9.39 -11.56
C ALA A 110 18.10 8.71 -12.93
N PHE A 111 16.85 8.53 -13.36
CA PHE A 111 16.51 7.90 -14.64
C PHE A 111 16.65 8.86 -15.83
N LEU A 112 16.27 10.13 -15.65
CA LEU A 112 16.27 11.17 -16.69
C LEU A 112 17.64 11.85 -16.84
N GLY A 113 18.45 11.89 -15.77
CA GLY A 113 19.75 12.55 -15.76
C GLY A 113 19.68 14.07 -15.61
N HIS A 114 18.53 14.62 -15.22
CA HIS A 114 18.34 16.03 -14.92
C HIS A 114 17.30 16.21 -13.82
N GLU A 115 17.30 17.37 -13.17
CA GLU A 115 16.32 17.73 -12.14
C GLU A 115 14.89 17.74 -12.70
N VAL A 116 13.92 17.36 -11.88
CA VAL A 116 12.50 17.40 -12.24
C VAL A 116 11.76 18.43 -11.39
N ASP A 117 10.78 19.09 -11.99
CA ASP A 117 9.89 20.00 -11.26
C ASP A 117 8.96 19.21 -10.34
N ALA A 118 9.28 19.18 -9.04
CA ALA A 118 8.49 18.51 -8.02
C ALA A 118 7.05 19.06 -7.92
N GLY A 119 6.79 20.30 -8.34
CA GLY A 119 5.45 20.88 -8.42
C GLY A 119 4.53 20.15 -9.41
N ARG A 120 5.08 19.32 -10.32
CA ARG A 120 4.28 18.41 -11.16
C ARG A 120 3.58 17.29 -10.39
N LEU A 121 3.96 17.06 -9.14
CA LEU A 121 3.28 16.14 -8.24
C LEU A 121 2.09 16.79 -7.53
N ASP A 122 1.91 18.10 -7.65
CA ASP A 122 0.79 18.80 -7.04
C ASP A 122 -0.53 18.27 -7.61
N GLY A 123 -1.39 17.77 -6.72
CA GLY A 123 -2.68 17.17 -7.09
C GLY A 123 -2.59 15.74 -7.62
N VAL A 124 -1.40 15.13 -7.70
CA VAL A 124 -1.29 13.69 -7.93
C VAL A 124 -1.89 12.95 -6.74
N THR A 125 -2.94 12.16 -7.00
CA THR A 125 -3.61 11.33 -6.02
C THR A 125 -3.55 9.88 -6.47
N LEU A 126 -3.35 8.97 -5.52
CA LEU A 126 -3.41 7.54 -5.78
C LEU A 126 -4.69 7.01 -5.13
N PRO A 127 -5.64 6.43 -5.91
CA PRO A 127 -6.85 5.86 -5.36
C PRO A 127 -6.56 4.88 -4.23
N GLY A 128 -7.27 5.00 -3.12
CA GLY A 128 -7.07 4.19 -1.92
C GLY A 128 -5.73 4.38 -1.21
N ARG A 129 -5.06 5.54 -1.35
CA ARG A 129 -3.99 6.01 -0.46
C ARG A 129 -4.30 7.43 0.04
N LEU A 130 -4.69 7.55 1.32
CA LEU A 130 -5.17 8.79 1.93
C LEU A 130 -6.14 9.56 1.02
N GLU A 131 -7.07 8.83 0.40
CA GLU A 131 -7.96 9.42 -0.59
C GLU A 131 -9.08 10.18 0.13
N HIS A 132 -9.04 11.51 0.04
CA HIS A 132 -10.05 12.39 0.61
C HIS A 132 -11.31 12.42 -0.25
N ARG A 133 -12.46 12.13 0.35
CA ARG A 133 -13.79 12.26 -0.25
C ARG A 133 -14.71 13.06 0.70
N PRO A 134 -15.83 13.61 0.20
CA PRO A 134 -16.80 14.27 1.08
C PRO A 134 -17.30 13.32 2.16
N GLY A 135 -17.06 13.66 3.44
CA GLY A 135 -17.52 12.88 4.60
C GLY A 135 -16.69 11.63 4.92
N GLU A 136 -15.70 11.25 4.11
CA GLU A 136 -14.90 10.04 4.33
C GLU A 136 -13.46 10.14 3.81
N ILE A 137 -12.57 9.32 4.37
CA ILE A 137 -11.19 9.10 3.89
C ILE A 137 -11.02 7.61 3.64
N ARG A 138 -10.42 7.25 2.49
CA ARG A 138 -10.19 5.85 2.10
C ARG A 138 -8.71 5.54 1.98
N ASP A 139 -8.29 4.44 2.61
CA ASP A 139 -6.91 3.97 2.52
C ASP A 139 -6.81 2.44 2.63
N GLY A 140 -6.05 1.83 1.74
CA GLY A 140 -5.87 0.38 1.68
C GLY A 140 -4.91 -0.23 2.72
N ALA A 141 -4.54 0.50 3.77
CA ALA A 141 -3.72 0.02 4.86
C ALA A 141 -4.26 -1.30 5.42
N HIS A 142 -3.41 -2.33 5.39
CA HIS A 142 -3.77 -3.71 5.73
C HIS A 142 -2.70 -4.39 6.60
N THR A 143 -1.91 -3.57 7.29
CA THR A 143 -0.91 -3.97 8.29
C THR A 143 -0.88 -2.97 9.43
N PRO A 144 -0.39 -3.34 10.63
CA PRO A 144 -0.24 -2.41 11.74
C PRO A 144 0.63 -1.18 11.40
N ASP A 145 1.72 -1.36 10.65
CA ASP A 145 2.59 -0.25 10.23
C ASP A 145 1.91 0.66 9.19
N GLY A 146 1.20 0.08 8.22
CA GLY A 146 0.42 0.85 7.26
C GLY A 146 -0.69 1.65 7.94
N VAL A 147 -1.39 1.05 8.89
CA VAL A 147 -2.39 1.74 9.71
C VAL A 147 -1.73 2.86 10.51
N ARG A 148 -0.63 2.60 11.22
CA ARG A 148 0.08 3.64 11.97
C ARG A 148 0.44 4.84 11.08
N TRP A 149 1.04 4.59 9.92
CA TRP A 149 1.34 5.64 8.96
C TRP A 149 0.08 6.42 8.54
N LEU A 150 -1.00 5.71 8.21
CA LEU A 150 -2.29 6.33 7.88
C LEU A 150 -2.76 7.26 9.00
N LEU A 151 -2.79 6.79 10.25
CA LEU A 151 -3.27 7.57 11.40
C LEU A 151 -2.40 8.80 11.67
N ASP A 152 -1.08 8.70 11.50
CA ASP A 152 -0.15 9.83 11.67
C ASP A 152 -0.39 10.97 10.65
N HIS A 153 -1.07 10.67 9.53
CA HIS A 153 -1.36 11.63 8.45
C HIS A 153 -2.85 11.99 8.36
N LEU A 154 -3.72 11.42 9.19
CA LEU A 154 -5.13 11.78 9.22
C LEU A 154 -5.30 13.19 9.82
N PRO A 155 -6.23 14.00 9.27
CA PRO A 155 -6.70 15.20 9.96
C PRO A 155 -7.26 14.84 11.34
N ALA A 156 -7.06 15.72 12.32
CA ALA A 156 -7.66 15.53 13.64
C ALA A 156 -9.20 15.43 13.53
N GLY A 157 -9.78 14.42 14.17
CA GLY A 157 -11.21 14.15 14.13
C GLY A 157 -11.60 12.93 14.97
N ASP A 158 -12.89 12.73 15.16
CA ASP A 158 -13.47 11.53 15.80
C ASP A 158 -14.11 10.67 14.71
N TYR A 159 -13.38 9.66 14.24
CA TYR A 159 -13.73 8.89 13.06
C TYR A 159 -14.70 7.74 13.39
N THR A 160 -15.57 7.42 12.44
CA THR A 160 -16.19 6.09 12.38
C THR A 160 -15.34 5.21 11.47
N VAL A 161 -14.81 4.11 11.98
CA VAL A 161 -13.94 3.22 11.19
C VAL A 161 -14.79 2.14 10.52
N LEU A 162 -14.73 2.04 9.19
CA LEU A 162 -15.23 0.92 8.42
C LEU A 162 -14.04 0.09 7.96
N ALA A 163 -14.02 -1.21 8.27
CA ALA A 163 -12.92 -2.06 7.81
C ALA A 163 -13.33 -3.48 7.41
N SER A 164 -12.55 -4.02 6.48
CA SER A 164 -12.50 -5.45 6.15
C SER A 164 -11.04 -5.88 6.12
N ILE A 165 -10.68 -6.85 6.96
CA ILE A 165 -9.30 -7.30 7.17
C ILE A 165 -9.20 -8.79 6.81
N LEU A 166 -8.11 -9.17 6.16
CA LEU A 166 -7.84 -10.56 5.77
C LEU A 166 -7.34 -11.38 6.96
N GLU A 167 -7.67 -12.67 7.00
CA GLU A 167 -7.41 -13.60 8.10
C GLU A 167 -5.91 -13.78 8.43
N ASP A 168 -5.04 -13.59 7.44
CA ASP A 168 -3.59 -13.75 7.56
C ASP A 168 -2.88 -12.51 8.13
N LYS A 169 -3.63 -11.44 8.41
CA LYS A 169 -3.09 -10.17 8.92
C LYS A 169 -3.14 -10.13 10.45
N ASP A 170 -2.29 -9.30 11.03
CA ASP A 170 -2.35 -8.93 12.45
C ASP A 170 -3.55 -7.99 12.71
N VAL A 171 -4.72 -8.60 12.76
CA VAL A 171 -5.99 -7.89 12.86
C VAL A 171 -6.14 -7.21 14.22
N ASP A 172 -5.72 -7.83 15.34
CA ASP A 172 -5.83 -7.19 16.67
C ASP A 172 -4.89 -6.00 16.77
N GLY A 173 -3.65 -6.11 16.26
CA GLY A 173 -2.72 -4.99 16.21
C GLY A 173 -3.18 -3.86 15.29
N MET A 174 -3.99 -4.15 14.26
CA MET A 174 -4.65 -3.12 13.47
C MET A 174 -5.83 -2.48 14.22
N LEU A 175 -6.70 -3.27 14.84
CA LEU A 175 -7.88 -2.79 15.58
C LEU A 175 -7.47 -1.90 16.76
N GLU A 176 -6.46 -2.29 17.53
CA GLU A 176 -5.90 -1.50 18.63
C GLU A 176 -5.49 -0.09 18.15
N ARG A 177 -4.81 -0.01 17.01
CA ARG A 177 -4.36 1.27 16.44
C ARG A 177 -5.54 2.09 15.93
N LEU A 178 -6.45 1.46 15.18
CA LEU A 178 -7.63 2.14 14.63
C LEU A 178 -8.53 2.72 15.73
N ALA A 179 -8.57 2.10 16.91
CA ALA A 179 -9.32 2.62 18.05
C ALA A 179 -8.79 3.95 18.60
N THR A 180 -7.59 4.40 18.18
CA THR A 180 -7.03 5.69 18.62
C THR A 180 -7.66 6.90 17.92
N VAL A 181 -8.32 6.72 16.77
CA VAL A 181 -8.94 7.81 16.00
C VAL A 181 -10.45 7.92 16.19
N GLY A 182 -11.08 6.97 16.87
CA GLY A 182 -12.51 7.02 17.14
C GLY A 182 -13.04 5.81 17.89
N THR A 183 -14.26 5.93 18.40
CA THR A 183 -14.89 4.92 19.27
C THR A 183 -15.92 4.04 18.57
N ARG A 184 -16.19 4.32 17.28
CA ARG A 184 -17.21 3.67 16.45
C ARG A 184 -16.54 2.84 15.37
N PHE A 185 -16.98 1.59 15.23
CA PHE A 185 -16.47 0.66 14.22
C PHE A 185 -17.60 -0.05 13.50
N VAL A 186 -17.45 -0.24 12.18
CA VAL A 186 -18.30 -1.07 11.34
C VAL A 186 -17.44 -2.15 10.70
N ALA A 187 -17.73 -3.41 11.02
CA ALA A 187 -17.10 -4.55 10.36
C ALA A 187 -17.81 -4.87 9.04
N THR A 188 -17.04 -5.20 8.00
CA THR A 188 -17.59 -5.72 6.75
C THR A 188 -16.70 -6.76 6.10
N ARG A 189 -17.23 -7.44 5.08
CA ARG A 189 -16.54 -8.49 4.32
C ARG A 189 -16.34 -8.05 2.88
N SER A 190 -15.07 -7.86 2.51
CA SER A 190 -14.70 -7.68 1.10
C SER A 190 -14.89 -8.97 0.28
N SER A 191 -14.90 -8.84 -1.04
CA SER A 191 -15.03 -9.94 -2.01
C SER A 191 -13.91 -10.98 -1.94
N HIS A 192 -12.81 -10.68 -1.23
CA HIS A 192 -11.68 -11.57 -1.15
C HIS A 192 -11.99 -12.84 -0.30
N PRO A 193 -11.64 -14.06 -0.77
CA PRO A 193 -11.99 -15.31 -0.06
C PRO A 193 -11.45 -15.39 1.37
N ARG A 194 -10.25 -14.84 1.59
CA ARG A 194 -9.56 -14.78 2.89
C ARG A 194 -9.99 -13.62 3.79
N ALA A 195 -10.99 -12.82 3.39
CA ALA A 195 -11.55 -11.80 4.29
C ALA A 195 -12.21 -12.48 5.49
N LEU A 196 -12.03 -11.93 6.69
CA LEU A 196 -12.79 -12.37 7.86
C LEU A 196 -14.29 -12.16 7.63
N ALA A 197 -15.13 -13.00 8.24
CA ALA A 197 -16.56 -12.71 8.29
C ALA A 197 -16.80 -11.42 9.08
N ALA A 198 -17.84 -10.66 8.74
CA ALA A 198 -18.13 -9.40 9.43
C ALA A 198 -18.41 -9.66 10.92
N ASP A 199 -19.03 -10.80 11.25
CA ASP A 199 -19.28 -11.27 12.62
C ASP A 199 -17.96 -11.46 13.39
N ASP A 200 -17.03 -12.23 12.85
CA ASP A 200 -15.74 -12.51 13.49
C ASP A 200 -14.92 -11.23 13.71
N LEU A 201 -14.92 -10.32 12.72
CA LEU A 201 -14.22 -9.05 12.82
C LEU A 201 -14.89 -8.12 13.85
N ALA A 202 -16.22 -8.09 13.91
CA ALA A 202 -16.96 -7.31 14.90
C ALA A 202 -16.73 -7.81 16.33
N GLU A 203 -16.71 -9.14 16.54
CA GLU A 203 -16.42 -9.74 17.84
C GLU A 203 -15.05 -9.32 18.37
N ARG A 204 -14.04 -9.29 17.50
CA ARG A 204 -12.69 -8.82 17.86
C ARG A 204 -12.63 -7.32 18.09
N ALA A 205 -13.32 -6.54 17.26
CA ALA A 205 -13.38 -5.08 17.39
C ALA A 205 -14.02 -4.66 18.72
N ALA A 206 -14.91 -5.47 19.30
CA ALA A 206 -15.59 -5.16 20.56
C ALA A 206 -14.64 -5.03 21.77
N ALA A 207 -13.40 -5.54 21.67
CA ALA A 207 -12.37 -5.34 22.70
C ALA A 207 -11.79 -3.91 22.69
N TRP A 208 -11.91 -3.19 21.57
CA TRP A 208 -11.20 -1.92 21.33
C TRP A 208 -12.16 -0.73 21.14
N PHE A 209 -13.36 -0.98 20.61
CA PHE A 209 -14.33 0.06 20.26
C PHE A 209 -15.55 0.02 21.18
N ALA A 210 -16.07 1.19 21.54
CA ALA A 210 -17.24 1.32 22.41
C ALA A 210 -18.55 0.97 21.68
N ARG A 211 -18.62 1.22 20.37
CA ARG A 211 -19.77 0.88 19.53
C ARG A 211 -19.30 0.15 18.28
N VAL A 212 -19.74 -1.09 18.13
CA VAL A 212 -19.45 -1.94 16.98
C VAL A 212 -20.74 -2.32 16.28
N GLU A 213 -20.81 -2.05 14.98
CA GLU A 213 -21.86 -2.55 14.08
C GLU A 213 -21.22 -3.43 12.99
N ARG A 214 -22.04 -4.14 12.24
CA ARG A 214 -21.56 -5.03 11.17
C ARG A 214 -22.54 -5.10 10.01
N ASP A 215 -22.01 -5.30 8.82
CA ASP A 215 -22.76 -5.69 7.63
C ASP A 215 -21.84 -6.45 6.69
N ASP A 216 -22.29 -7.59 6.16
CA ASP A 216 -21.52 -8.36 5.20
C ASP A 216 -21.38 -7.66 3.85
N GLU A 217 -22.34 -6.80 3.47
CA GLU A 217 -22.31 -6.06 2.20
C GLU A 217 -21.55 -4.73 2.37
N PRO A 218 -20.43 -4.51 1.65
CA PRO A 218 -19.62 -3.30 1.79
C PRO A 218 -20.39 -1.99 1.67
N ARG A 219 -21.34 -1.89 0.73
CA ARG A 219 -22.16 -0.69 0.56
C ARG A 219 -23.02 -0.38 1.78
N ALA A 220 -23.75 -1.38 2.24
CA ALA A 220 -24.64 -1.23 3.37
C ALA A 220 -23.83 -0.94 4.65
N ALA A 221 -22.64 -1.54 4.79
CA ALA A 221 -21.69 -1.22 5.86
C ALA A 221 -21.25 0.26 5.80
N LEU A 222 -20.97 0.78 4.61
CA LEU A 222 -20.61 2.19 4.43
C LEU A 222 -21.75 3.13 4.78
N ASP A 223 -22.98 2.84 4.34
CA ASP A 223 -24.15 3.64 4.68
C ASP A 223 -24.39 3.65 6.20
N ARG A 224 -24.19 2.52 6.88
CA ARG A 224 -24.22 2.44 8.35
C ARG A 224 -23.12 3.28 9.00
N ALA A 225 -21.90 3.24 8.46
CA ALA A 225 -20.78 4.03 8.99
C ALA A 225 -21.07 5.54 8.92
N HIS A 226 -21.61 6.03 7.80
CA HIS A 226 -22.05 7.43 7.69
C HIS A 226 -23.20 7.76 8.64
N ALA A 227 -24.17 6.84 8.82
CA ALA A 227 -25.26 7.04 9.77
C ALA A 227 -24.80 7.07 11.24
N LEU A 228 -23.68 6.41 11.56
CA LEU A 228 -23.06 6.41 12.88
C LEU A 228 -22.33 7.71 13.22
N GLY A 229 -21.72 8.34 12.23
CA GLY A 229 -21.08 9.65 12.35
C GLY A 229 -19.90 9.84 11.39
N GLU A 230 -19.71 11.09 10.98
CA GLU A 230 -18.62 11.51 10.10
C GLU A 230 -17.51 12.24 10.89
N PRO A 231 -16.25 12.21 10.42
CA PRO A 231 -15.78 11.57 9.19
C PRO A 231 -15.70 10.04 9.28
N VAL A 232 -15.91 9.35 8.15
CA VAL A 232 -15.71 7.89 8.04
C VAL A 232 -14.28 7.58 7.57
N LEU A 233 -13.61 6.63 8.22
CA LEU A 233 -12.34 6.06 7.74
C LEU A 233 -12.60 4.66 7.17
N VAL A 234 -12.43 4.48 5.86
CA VAL A 234 -12.58 3.18 5.20
C VAL A 234 -11.21 2.56 4.98
N THR A 235 -10.94 1.41 5.59
CA THR A 235 -9.61 0.79 5.54
C THR A 235 -9.59 -0.73 5.74
N GLY A 236 -8.42 -1.32 5.96
CA GLY A 236 -8.23 -2.74 6.28
C GLY A 236 -7.87 -3.62 5.09
N SER A 237 -8.25 -3.23 3.87
CA SER A 237 -7.85 -3.91 2.64
C SER A 237 -8.09 -3.07 1.38
N LEU A 238 -7.26 -3.28 0.37
CA LEU A 238 -7.50 -2.75 -0.98
C LEU A 238 -8.74 -3.38 -1.66
N TYR A 239 -9.08 -4.61 -1.29
CA TYR A 239 -10.27 -5.30 -1.82
C TYR A 239 -11.56 -4.59 -1.42
N LEU A 240 -11.68 -4.15 -0.16
CA LEU A 240 -12.83 -3.36 0.29
C LEU A 240 -13.00 -2.09 -0.54
N LEU A 241 -11.91 -1.37 -0.80
CA LEU A 241 -11.97 -0.15 -1.62
C LEU A 241 -12.38 -0.47 -3.07
N GLY A 242 -11.86 -1.57 -3.62
CA GLY A 242 -12.23 -2.08 -4.94
C GLY A 242 -13.72 -2.41 -5.05
N ASP A 243 -14.29 -3.08 -4.06
CA ASP A 243 -15.72 -3.41 -4.01
C ASP A 243 -16.59 -2.14 -4.00
N LEU A 244 -16.23 -1.18 -3.15
CA LEU A 244 -16.95 0.10 -3.01
C LEU A 244 -16.83 1.01 -4.24
N ASP A 245 -15.80 0.85 -5.07
CA ASP A 245 -15.66 1.62 -6.30
C ASP A 245 -16.29 0.91 -7.51
N ALA A 246 -16.28 -0.43 -7.55
CA ALA A 246 -16.91 -1.21 -8.63
C ALA A 246 -18.44 -1.03 -8.66
N GLU A 247 -19.09 -0.95 -7.50
CA GLU A 247 -20.53 -0.72 -7.40
C GLU A 247 -20.96 0.66 -7.89
N ARG A 248 -20.10 1.69 -7.80
CA ARG A 248 -20.38 3.02 -8.35
C ARG A 248 -20.37 3.05 -9.87
N ALA A 249 -19.72 2.09 -10.52
CA ALA A 249 -19.66 1.96 -11.96
C ALA A 249 -20.86 1.18 -12.55
N SER A 250 -21.76 0.67 -11.69
CA SER A 250 -23.03 0.09 -12.11
C SER A 250 -24.07 1.21 -12.27
N PRO A 251 -24.68 1.38 -13.46
CA PRO A 251 -25.55 2.50 -13.81
C PRO A 251 -26.86 2.54 -13.02
#